data_AF-X1D9Y1-F1
#
_entry.id   AF-X1D9Y1-F1
#
_cell.length_a   1.000
_cell.length_b   1.000
_cell.length_c   1.000
_cell.angle_alpha   90.00
_cell.angle_beta   90.00
_cell.angle_gamma   90.00
#
_symmetry.space_group_name_H-M   'P 1'
#
loop_
_entity.id
_entity.type
_entity.pdbx_description
1 polymer ?
#
loop_
_entity_poly.entity_id
_entity_poly.type
_entity_poly.pdbx_seq_one_letter_code
_entity_poly.pdbx_strand_id
1 'polypeptide(L)'
;MAFAAEGQHQDTGGKVIHAAPNTTSKITSKSISKGGGQASYRGLLKVHKGAKNSKSSVVCDALLLDPQSRSDTYPYIEIDEDRVTIGHEASVSKVGEEQLYYLMSRGLSEEEATT
;
A
#
# COMPACT_ATOMS: atom_id res chain seq x y z
N MET A 1 -1.18 -3.36 7.74
CA MET A 1 -2.28 -2.47 7.34
C MET A 1 -2.19 -1.21 8.19
N ALA A 2 -2.35 -0.03 7.59
CA ALA A 2 -2.33 1.25 8.29
C ALA A 2 -3.70 1.92 8.22
N PHE A 3 -4.14 2.54 9.31
CA PHE A 3 -5.34 3.39 9.35
C PHE A 3 -4.92 4.74 9.91
N ALA A 4 -5.17 5.82 9.16
CA ALA A 4 -4.88 7.18 9.59
C ALA A 4 -6.18 7.97 9.73
N ALA A 5 -6.53 8.32 10.96
CA ALA A 5 -7.66 9.17 11.29
C ALA A 5 -7.28 10.67 11.33
N GLU A 6 -8.22 11.52 11.72
CA GLU A 6 -8.00 12.94 11.92
C GLU A 6 -6.76 13.22 12.79
N GLY A 7 -5.90 14.13 12.29
CA GLY A 7 -4.65 14.50 12.95
C GLY A 7 -3.55 13.44 12.94
N GLN A 8 -3.76 12.28 12.32
CA GLN A 8 -2.76 11.21 12.28
C GLN A 8 -1.97 11.21 10.98
N HIS A 9 -0.66 11.05 11.12
CA HIS A 9 0.24 10.69 10.03
C HIS A 9 0.92 9.36 10.34
N GLN A 10 0.63 8.34 9.53
CA GLN A 10 1.19 6.99 9.65
C GLN A 10 2.19 6.74 8.52
N ASP A 11 3.50 6.79 8.79
CA ASP A 11 4.53 6.34 7.85
C ASP A 11 4.90 4.89 8.17
N THR A 12 4.43 3.97 7.33
CA THR A 12 4.59 2.53 7.50
C THR A 12 5.26 1.92 6.29
N GLY A 13 5.74 0.68 6.38
CA GLY A 13 6.25 0.02 5.19
C GLY A 13 7.01 -1.26 5.47
N GLY A 14 7.93 -1.58 4.57
CA GLY A 14 8.69 -2.82 4.63
C GLY A 14 10.04 -2.69 3.95
N LYS A 15 11.03 -3.37 4.52
CA LYS A 15 12.37 -3.50 3.93
C LYS A 15 12.66 -4.97 3.70
N VAL A 16 13.00 -5.31 2.46
CA VAL A 16 13.43 -6.64 2.04
C VAL A 16 14.79 -6.52 1.38
N ILE A 17 15.69 -7.43 1.77
CA ILE A 17 17.03 -7.53 1.21
C ILE A 17 17.24 -8.98 0.77
N HIS A 18 17.39 -9.17 -0.54
CA HIS A 18 17.82 -10.45 -1.12
C HIS A 18 19.35 -10.46 -1.19
N ALA A 19 19.99 -11.24 -0.31
CA ALA A 19 21.45 -11.38 -0.23
C ALA A 19 21.95 -12.78 -0.67
N ALA A 20 21.04 -13.70 -1.01
CA ALA A 20 21.35 -15.07 -1.41
C ALA A 20 20.49 -15.49 -2.61
N PRO A 21 20.97 -16.41 -3.45
CA PRO A 21 20.23 -16.88 -4.62
C PRO A 21 18.96 -17.66 -4.22
N ASN A 22 18.00 -17.71 -5.14
CA ASN A 22 16.74 -18.45 -5.03
C ASN A 22 15.84 -18.03 -3.85
N THR A 23 15.90 -16.77 -3.45
CA THR A 23 15.06 -16.22 -2.37
C THR A 23 13.77 -15.63 -2.94
N THR A 24 12.66 -15.73 -2.19
CA THR A 24 11.35 -15.19 -2.61
C THR A 24 10.76 -14.33 -1.51
N SER A 25 10.17 -13.19 -1.87
CA SER A 25 9.51 -12.28 -0.94
C SER A 25 8.17 -11.75 -1.47
N LYS A 26 7.30 -11.35 -0.53
CA LYS A 26 6.04 -10.68 -0.82
C LYS A 26 5.79 -9.61 0.23
N ILE A 27 5.59 -8.37 -0.21
CA ILE A 27 5.15 -7.25 0.61
C ILE A 27 3.73 -6.89 0.18
N THR A 28 2.80 -6.87 1.12
CA THR A 28 1.45 -6.36 0.90
C THR A 28 1.18 -5.25 1.89
N SER A 29 1.15 -4.01 1.40
CA SER A 29 0.76 -2.84 2.15
C SER A 29 -0.68 -2.48 1.83
N LYS A 30 -1.49 -2.28 2.86
CA LYS A 30 -2.84 -1.75 2.74
C LYS A 30 -2.99 -0.56 3.66
N SER A 31 -3.56 0.53 3.17
CA SER A 31 -3.80 1.73 3.96
C SER A 31 -5.21 2.27 3.77
N ILE A 32 -5.76 2.84 4.83
CA ILE A 32 -7.03 3.57 4.83
C ILE A 32 -6.77 4.93 5.47
N SER A 33 -7.27 6.01 4.87
CA SER A 33 -7.18 7.36 5.42
C SER A 33 -8.56 7.99 5.53
N LYS A 34 -8.88 8.55 6.70
CA LYS A 34 -10.17 9.16 7.05
C LYS A 34 -9.96 10.46 7.83
N GLY A 35 -10.87 11.42 7.69
CA GLY A 35 -10.92 12.66 8.46
C GLY A 35 -9.73 13.57 8.21
N GLY A 36 -9.13 13.54 7.02
CA GLY A 36 -7.88 14.27 6.74
C GLY A 36 -6.62 13.57 7.23
N GLY A 37 -6.72 12.32 7.69
CA GLY A 37 -5.56 11.50 8.03
C GLY A 37 -4.64 11.25 6.83
N GLN A 38 -3.37 11.01 7.13
CA GLN A 38 -2.34 10.73 6.13
C GLN A 38 -1.69 9.37 6.37
N ALA A 39 -1.78 8.47 5.41
CA ALA A 39 -1.07 7.19 5.43
C ALA A 39 0.00 7.13 4.34
N SER A 40 1.25 6.94 4.73
CA SER A 40 2.38 6.76 3.82
C SER A 40 2.88 5.31 3.84
N TYR A 41 3.18 4.78 2.66
CA TYR A 41 3.99 3.57 2.50
C TYR A 41 5.43 3.96 2.13
N ARG A 42 6.42 3.43 2.85
CA ARG A 42 7.85 3.56 2.54
C ARG A 42 8.50 2.19 2.43
N GLY A 43 8.86 1.82 1.20
CA GLY A 43 9.39 0.49 0.90
C GLY A 43 10.86 0.52 0.52
N LEU A 44 11.65 -0.48 0.92
CA LEU A 44 12.92 -0.81 0.26
C LEU A 44 12.91 -2.27 -0.17
N LEU A 45 13.19 -2.50 -1.44
CA LEU A 45 13.52 -3.81 -2.00
C LEU A 45 14.92 -3.74 -2.58
N LYS A 46 15.88 -4.35 -1.87
CA LYS A 46 17.27 -4.48 -2.32
C LYS A 46 17.52 -5.89 -2.82
N VAL A 47 18.16 -6.04 -3.97
CA VAL A 47 18.74 -7.30 -4.42
C VAL A 47 20.23 -7.10 -4.67
N HIS A 48 21.05 -7.84 -3.92
CA HIS A 48 22.50 -7.80 -4.09
C HIS A 48 22.96 -8.67 -5.26
N LYS A 49 24.09 -8.29 -5.86
CA LYS A 49 24.80 -9.10 -6.85
C LYS A 49 25.07 -10.50 -6.30
N GLY A 50 24.79 -11.54 -7.08
CA GLY A 50 24.91 -12.94 -6.67
C GLY A 50 23.59 -13.54 -6.15
N ALA A 51 22.59 -12.74 -5.83
CA ALA A 51 21.25 -13.20 -5.43
C ALA A 51 20.40 -13.63 -6.64
N LYS A 52 20.95 -14.50 -7.49
CA LYS A 52 20.33 -15.02 -8.72
C LYS A 52 19.01 -15.70 -8.42
N ASN A 53 18.08 -15.62 -9.37
CA ASN A 53 16.73 -16.17 -9.29
C ASN A 53 15.89 -15.64 -8.11
N SER A 54 16.23 -14.46 -7.58
CA SER A 54 15.40 -13.82 -6.56
C SER A 54 14.07 -13.38 -7.15
N LYS A 55 12.99 -13.58 -6.38
CA LYS A 55 11.63 -13.19 -6.75
C LYS A 55 11.04 -12.28 -5.69
N SER A 56 10.39 -11.20 -6.11
CA SER A 56 9.70 -10.29 -5.20
C SER A 56 8.42 -9.76 -5.80
N SER A 57 7.40 -9.62 -4.97
CA SER A 57 6.15 -8.92 -5.30
C SER A 57 5.85 -7.90 -4.21
N VAL A 58 5.63 -6.65 -4.60
CA VAL A 58 5.24 -5.57 -3.68
C VAL A 58 3.91 -5.01 -4.17
N VAL A 59 2.88 -5.10 -3.34
CA VAL A 59 1.54 -4.58 -3.65
C VAL A 59 1.16 -3.56 -2.60
N CYS A 60 0.77 -2.37 -3.03
CA CYS A 60 0.34 -1.27 -2.18
C CYS A 60 -1.08 -0.85 -2.56
N ASP A 61 -2.05 -1.07 -1.68
CA ASP A 61 -3.42 -0.60 -1.89
C ASP A 61 -3.75 0.49 -0.88
N ALA A 62 -4.19 1.65 -1.36
CA ALA A 62 -4.67 2.73 -0.52
C ALA A 62 -6.16 2.98 -0.77
N LEU A 63 -6.90 3.24 0.31
CA LEU A 63 -8.29 3.67 0.28
C LEU A 63 -8.43 5.02 0.98
N LEU A 64 -8.94 6.02 0.26
CA LEU A 64 -9.29 7.32 0.82
C LEU A 64 -10.80 7.35 1.05
N LEU A 65 -11.21 7.63 2.29
CA LEU A 65 -12.63 7.67 2.67
C LEU A 65 -13.26 9.06 2.49
N ASP A 66 -12.45 10.10 2.26
CA ASP A 66 -12.91 11.46 2.05
C ASP A 66 -11.92 12.27 1.19
N PRO A 67 -12.33 13.45 0.66
CA PRO A 67 -11.50 14.26 -0.22
C PRO A 67 -10.27 14.91 0.43
N GLN A 68 -10.29 15.12 1.76
CA GLN A 68 -9.20 15.80 2.47
C GLN A 68 -8.10 14.85 2.95
N SER A 69 -8.38 13.55 3.00
CA SER A 69 -7.43 12.51 3.35
C SER A 69 -6.40 12.27 2.25
N ARG A 70 -5.22 11.80 2.65
CA ARG A 70 -4.07 11.63 1.74
C ARG A 70 -3.39 10.29 1.94
N SER A 71 -2.92 9.71 0.85
CA SER A 71 -1.97 8.60 0.90
C SER A 71 -0.78 8.84 0.00
N ASP A 72 0.42 8.51 0.48
CA ASP A 72 1.67 8.64 -0.26
C ASP A 72 2.37 7.28 -0.36
N THR A 73 3.07 7.02 -1.45
CA THR A 73 3.84 5.78 -1.66
C THR A 73 5.25 6.13 -2.11
N TYR A 74 6.25 5.69 -1.34
CA TYR A 74 7.68 5.93 -1.56
C TYR A 74 8.41 4.59 -1.74
N PRO A 75 8.38 3.99 -2.94
CA PRO A 75 9.07 2.74 -3.23
C PRO A 75 10.54 3.00 -3.58
N TYR A 76 11.44 2.30 -2.90
CA TYR A 76 12.85 2.20 -3.27
C TYR A 76 13.11 0.78 -3.76
N ILE A 77 13.51 0.64 -5.03
CA ILE A 77 13.84 -0.65 -5.63
C ILE A 77 15.26 -0.55 -6.20
N GLU A 78 16.17 -1.32 -5.62
CA GLU A 78 17.58 -1.33 -5.97
C GLU A 78 18.00 -2.75 -6.34
N ILE A 79 18.35 -2.96 -7.61
CA ILE A 79 18.64 -4.28 -8.15
C ILE A 79 20.04 -4.29 -8.74
N ASP A 80 20.95 -5.00 -8.07
CA ASP A 80 22.35 -5.14 -8.50
C ASP A 80 22.61 -6.49 -9.22
N GLU A 81 21.56 -7.28 -9.50
CA GLU A 81 21.62 -8.61 -10.12
C GLU A 81 20.68 -8.72 -11.33
N ASP A 82 21.18 -9.26 -12.44
CA ASP A 82 20.46 -9.29 -13.72
C ASP A 82 19.40 -10.41 -13.77
N ARG A 83 19.64 -11.52 -13.07
CA ARG A 83 18.75 -12.70 -13.09
C ARG A 83 17.74 -12.67 -11.95
N VAL A 84 16.73 -11.83 -12.04
CA VAL A 84 15.68 -11.68 -11.03
C VAL A 84 14.28 -11.52 -11.63
N THR A 85 13.24 -11.69 -10.83
CA THR A 85 11.86 -11.38 -11.22
C THR A 85 11.20 -10.53 -10.14
N ILE A 86 11.00 -9.25 -10.42
CA ILE A 86 10.53 -8.27 -9.44
C ILE A 86 9.29 -7.56 -10.00
N GLY A 87 8.22 -7.48 -9.20
CA GLY A 87 7.02 -6.72 -9.52
C GLY A 87 6.65 -5.76 -8.39
N HIS A 88 6.30 -4.52 -8.75
CA HIS A 88 5.72 -3.54 -7.84
C HIS A 88 4.44 -2.97 -8.43
N GLU A 89 3.37 -3.00 -7.64
CA GLU A 89 2.07 -2.43 -7.97
C GLU A 89 1.61 -1.53 -6.84
N ALA A 90 1.04 -0.37 -7.21
CA ALA A 90 0.43 0.56 -6.28
C ALA A 90 -0.90 1.07 -6.85
N SER A 91 -1.97 0.97 -6.05
CA SER A 91 -3.31 1.41 -6.39
C SER A 91 -3.84 2.37 -5.31
N VAL A 92 -4.58 3.39 -5.74
CA VAL A 92 -5.32 4.29 -4.83
C VAL A 92 -6.77 4.27 -5.26
N SER A 93 -7.64 3.87 -4.35
CA SER A 93 -9.08 3.91 -4.51
C SER A 93 -9.67 5.01 -3.63
N LYS A 94 -10.73 5.64 -4.12
CA LYS A 94 -11.56 6.54 -3.32
C LYS A 94 -12.92 5.89 -3.17
N VAL A 95 -13.52 5.98 -1.99
CA VAL A 95 -14.93 5.62 -1.85
C VAL A 95 -15.73 6.67 -2.61
N GLY A 96 -16.42 6.25 -3.66
CA GLY A 96 -17.24 7.14 -4.48
C GLY A 96 -18.56 7.46 -3.78
N GLU A 97 -19.06 8.67 -3.97
CA GLU A 97 -20.38 9.09 -3.48
C GLU A 97 -21.50 8.14 -3.95
N GLU A 98 -21.39 7.59 -5.17
CA GLU A 98 -22.34 6.59 -5.69
C GLU A 98 -22.33 5.28 -4.90
N GLN A 99 -21.17 4.83 -4.42
CA GLN A 99 -21.04 3.60 -3.64
C GLN A 99 -21.66 3.79 -2.25
N LEU A 100 -21.42 4.95 -1.62
CA LEU A 100 -22.05 5.33 -0.36
C LEU A 100 -23.55 5.49 -0.51
N TYR A 101 -23.99 6.20 -1.55
CA TYR A 101 -25.41 6.36 -1.87
C TYR A 101 -26.08 5.00 -2.09
N TYR A 102 -25.44 4.08 -2.82
CA TYR A 102 -25.96 2.73 -3.02
C TYR A 102 -26.14 2.01 -1.68
N LEU A 103 -25.14 2.02 -0.81
CA LEU A 103 -25.20 1.39 0.52
C LEU A 103 -26.30 2.02 1.39
N MET A 104 -26.38 3.35 1.41
CA MET A 104 -27.40 4.09 2.13
C MET A 104 -28.82 3.81 1.61
N SER A 105 -28.99 3.69 0.29
CA SER A 105 -30.27 3.32 -0.33
C SER A 105 -30.75 1.92 0.08
N ARG A 106 -29.85 1.07 0.58
CA ARG A 106 -30.17 -0.26 1.14
C ARG A 106 -30.46 -0.25 2.64
N GLY A 107 -30.57 0.94 3.24
CA GLY A 107 -30.97 1.12 4.64
C GLY A 107 -29.81 1.26 5.63
N LEU A 108 -28.56 1.34 5.15
CA LEU A 108 -27.42 1.64 6.01
C LEU A 108 -27.35 3.14 6.29
N SER A 109 -27.01 3.50 7.52
CA SER A 109 -26.61 4.87 7.84
C SER A 109 -25.29 5.23 7.13
N GLU A 110 -24.99 6.51 7.00
CA GLU A 110 -23.72 6.98 6.44
C GLU A 110 -22.51 6.44 7.24
N GLU A 111 -22.65 6.34 8.56
CA GLU A 111 -21.63 5.76 9.44
C GLU A 111 -21.41 4.27 9.12
N GLU A 112 -22.48 3.50 8.95
CA GLU A 112 -22.41 2.08 8.55
C GLU A 112 -21.91 1.88 7.12
N ALA A 113 -22.17 2.85 6.22
CA ALA A 113 -21.71 2.79 4.82
C ALA A 113 -20.21 3.16 4.67
N THR A 114 -19.63 3.86 5.64
CA THR A 114 -18.23 4.34 5.63
C THR A 114 -17.28 3.58 6.56
N THR A 115 -17.76 2.49 7.19
CA THR A 115 -17.02 1.65 8.15
C THR A 115 -16.86 0.23 7.63
#